data_AF-A0A7V1LH83-F1
#
_entry.id   AF-A0A7V1LH83-F1
#
_cell.length_a   1.000
_cell.length_b   1.000
_cell.length_c   1.000
_cell.angle_alpha   90.00
_cell.angle_beta   90.00
_cell.angle_gamma   90.00
#
_symmetry.space_group_name_H-M   'P 1'
#
loop_
_entity.id
_entity.type
_entity.pdbx_description
1 polymer ?
#
loop_
_entity_poly.entity_id
_entity_poly.type
_entity_poly.pdbx_seq_one_letter_code
_entity_poly.pdbx_strand_id
1 'polypeptide(L)'
;MLSNLKISIRIAIGSVVAIVALVILILYSESQLNTIYNLIQNQNKLANDSVLSADNIISSARTFTYIFGVLVTLFIIGYSIIMLRSIIVPLKMIIERAQQLQRVCITNLGKGLMAMSKGDMSVEVEKATKHLNLNSKDELGSMAATIDKVISQSQAGIDAYEIVREKINELNLETEKLINDSNDGKLDNRGDVSKFEGFYQEIVKGFNGVLDAVILPVQDGARVLEIYSTGDLTPRVTAEYKGQHQLIKNSINKVGESISGILSQVTEAVQATSSASAEISSSTEEMAAGAQEQSS
;
A
#
# COMPACT_ATOMS: atom_id res chain seq x y z
N MET A 1 48.41 -104.39 -104.90
CA MET A 1 48.44 -104.64 -103.43
C MET A 1 49.10 -103.51 -102.63
N LEU A 2 50.17 -102.85 -103.12
CA LEU A 2 50.87 -101.76 -102.42
C LEU A 2 50.19 -100.36 -102.42
N SER A 3 49.31 -100.03 -103.38
CA SER A 3 48.62 -98.71 -103.41
C SER A 3 47.51 -98.59 -102.35
N ASN A 4 46.76 -99.67 -102.11
CA ASN A 4 45.69 -99.70 -101.10
C ASN A 4 46.24 -99.55 -99.67
N LEU A 5 47.46 -100.04 -99.40
CA LEU A 5 48.12 -99.90 -98.10
C LEU A 5 48.56 -98.45 -97.83
N LYS A 6 49.08 -97.74 -98.83
CA LYS A 6 49.46 -96.31 -98.71
C LYS A 6 48.26 -95.39 -98.48
N ILE A 7 47.11 -95.71 -99.08
CA ILE A 7 45.86 -94.96 -98.89
C ILE A 7 45.30 -95.20 -97.47
N SER A 8 45.25 -96.44 -97.00
CA SER A 8 44.82 -96.76 -95.62
C SER A 8 45.71 -96.11 -94.56
N ILE A 9 47.04 -96.07 -94.75
CA ILE A 9 47.96 -95.41 -93.81
C ILE A 9 47.76 -93.89 -93.82
N ARG A 10 47.56 -93.25 -94.98
CA ARG A 10 47.25 -91.80 -95.04
C ARG A 10 45.92 -91.45 -94.39
N ILE A 11 44.89 -92.29 -94.55
CA ILE A 11 43.58 -92.11 -93.89
C ILE A 11 43.72 -92.29 -92.37
N ALA A 12 44.51 -93.28 -91.91
CA ALA A 12 44.76 -93.52 -90.50
C ALA A 12 45.59 -92.41 -89.83
N ILE A 13 46.58 -91.85 -90.52
CA ILE A 13 47.35 -90.69 -90.02
C ILE A 13 46.46 -89.44 -90.01
N GLY A 14 45.66 -89.22 -91.06
CA GLY A 14 44.71 -88.11 -91.12
C GLY A 14 43.64 -88.19 -90.02
N SER A 15 43.14 -89.39 -89.70
CA SER A 15 42.19 -89.58 -88.60
C SER A 15 42.83 -89.38 -87.23
N VAL A 16 44.05 -89.87 -87.01
CA VAL A 16 44.78 -89.64 -85.75
C VAL A 16 45.09 -88.16 -85.55
N VAL A 17 45.54 -87.45 -86.59
CA VAL A 17 45.78 -86.00 -86.52
C VAL A 17 44.48 -85.23 -86.26
N ALA A 18 43.37 -85.61 -86.89
CA ALA A 18 42.07 -85.01 -86.63
C ALA A 18 41.58 -85.26 -85.19
N ILE A 19 41.78 -86.46 -84.66
CA ILE A 19 41.44 -86.82 -83.28
C ILE A 19 42.30 -86.01 -82.29
N VAL A 20 43.61 -85.91 -82.52
CA VAL A 20 44.51 -85.12 -81.67
C VAL A 20 44.15 -83.63 -81.72
N ALA A 21 43.86 -83.08 -82.90
CA ALA A 21 43.41 -81.70 -83.05
C ALA A 21 42.08 -81.45 -82.32
N LEU A 22 41.13 -82.40 -82.40
CA LEU A 22 39.85 -82.34 -81.69
C LEU A 22 40.06 -82.38 -80.17
N VAL A 23 40.94 -83.25 -79.67
CA VAL A 23 41.28 -83.35 -78.24
C VAL A 23 41.93 -82.06 -77.74
N ILE A 24 42.85 -81.46 -78.50
CA ILE A 24 43.46 -80.16 -78.16
C ILE A 24 42.39 -79.07 -78.11
N LEU A 25 41.45 -79.06 -79.06
CA LEU A 25 40.32 -78.11 -79.08
C LEU A 25 39.38 -78.28 -77.88
N ILE A 26 39.11 -79.53 -77.47
CA ILE A 26 38.28 -79.84 -76.29
C ILE A 26 38.99 -79.37 -75.01
N LEU A 27 40.28 -79.70 -74.84
CA LEU A 27 41.06 -79.26 -73.68
C LEU A 27 41.19 -77.73 -73.61
N TYR A 28 41.38 -77.07 -74.76
CA TYR A 28 41.38 -75.61 -74.85
C TYR A 28 40.02 -75.02 -74.48
N SER A 29 38.92 -75.63 -74.95
CA SER A 29 37.56 -75.23 -74.62
C SER A 29 37.26 -75.38 -73.12
N GLU A 30 37.63 -76.49 -72.48
CA GLU A 30 37.48 -76.69 -71.04
C GLU A 30 38.28 -75.67 -70.22
N SER A 31 39.51 -75.35 -70.64
CA SER A 31 40.32 -74.32 -69.99
C SER A 31 39.66 -72.94 -70.08
N GLN A 32 39.07 -72.60 -71.23
CA GLN A 32 38.31 -71.36 -71.40
C GLN A 32 37.03 -71.37 -70.56
N LEU A 33 36.31 -72.49 -70.50
CA LEU A 33 35.10 -72.65 -69.69
C LEU A 33 35.40 -72.48 -68.20
N ASN A 34 36.51 -73.04 -67.70
CA ASN A 34 36.97 -72.88 -66.32
C ASN A 34 37.37 -71.43 -66.01
N THR A 35 38.00 -70.73 -66.96
CA THR A 35 38.37 -69.32 -66.80
C THR A 35 37.10 -68.45 -66.72
N ILE A 36 36.12 -68.69 -67.60
CA ILE A 36 34.82 -68.01 -67.59
C ILE A 36 34.06 -68.32 -66.29
N TYR A 37 34.05 -69.58 -65.84
CA TYR A 37 33.43 -69.98 -64.57
C TYR A 37 34.04 -69.23 -63.39
N ASN A 38 35.37 -69.18 -63.29
CA ASN A 38 36.07 -68.46 -62.23
C ASN A 38 35.80 -66.95 -62.29
N LEU A 39 35.72 -66.36 -63.49
CA LEU A 39 35.37 -64.95 -63.68
C LEU A 39 33.93 -64.65 -63.22
N ILE A 40 32.97 -65.50 -63.58
CA ILE A 40 31.57 -65.37 -63.14
C ILE A 40 31.46 -65.51 -61.62
N GLN A 41 32.16 -66.49 -61.03
CA GLN A 41 32.18 -66.66 -59.57
C GLN A 41 32.79 -65.45 -58.86
N ASN A 42 33.90 -64.91 -59.39
CA ASN A 42 34.51 -63.71 -58.83
C ASN A 42 33.59 -62.49 -58.95
N GLN A 43 32.94 -62.29 -60.11
CA GLN A 43 31.96 -61.23 -60.31
C GLN A 43 30.75 -61.36 -59.38
N ASN A 44 30.22 -62.56 -59.18
CA ASN A 44 29.13 -62.80 -58.24
C ASN A 44 29.54 -62.52 -56.79
N LYS A 45 30.78 -62.86 -56.42
CA LYS A 45 31.32 -62.54 -55.09
C LYS A 45 31.45 -61.03 -54.89
N LEU A 46 32.06 -60.32 -55.84
CA LEU A 46 32.16 -58.85 -55.84
C LEU A 46 30.79 -58.18 -55.77
N ALA A 47 29.81 -58.69 -56.53
CA ALA A 47 28.43 -58.20 -56.50
C ALA A 47 27.79 -58.42 -55.12
N ASN A 48 27.92 -59.61 -54.52
CA ASN A 48 27.40 -59.89 -53.18
C ASN A 48 28.07 -59.04 -52.10
N ASP A 49 29.39 -58.88 -52.14
CA ASP A 49 30.14 -58.02 -51.20
C ASP A 49 29.71 -56.55 -51.32
N SER A 50 29.39 -56.10 -52.55
CA SER A 50 28.86 -54.74 -52.79
C SER A 50 27.44 -54.55 -52.24
N VAL A 51 26.56 -55.55 -52.35
CA VAL A 51 25.20 -55.53 -51.79
C VAL A 51 25.25 -55.52 -50.26
N LEU A 52 26.06 -56.39 -49.65
CA LEU A 52 26.25 -56.41 -48.19
C LEU A 52 26.80 -55.08 -47.66
N SER A 53 27.73 -54.46 -48.40
CA SER A 53 28.27 -53.14 -48.06
C SER A 53 27.19 -52.06 -48.15
N ALA A 54 26.35 -52.10 -49.19
CA ALA A 54 25.22 -51.18 -49.34
C ALA A 54 24.19 -51.33 -48.20
N ASP A 55 23.85 -52.56 -47.82
CA ASP A 55 22.94 -52.83 -46.70
C ASP A 55 23.48 -52.32 -45.36
N ASN A 56 24.77 -52.49 -45.09
CA ASN A 56 25.41 -51.94 -43.88
C ASN A 56 25.39 -50.41 -43.85
N ILE A 57 25.64 -49.76 -44.99
CA ILE A 57 25.55 -48.30 -45.13
C ILE A 57 24.11 -47.83 -44.86
N ILE A 58 23.11 -48.47 -45.47
CA ILE A 58 21.70 -48.13 -45.28
C ILE A 58 21.27 -48.35 -43.82
N SER A 59 21.66 -49.46 -43.21
CA SER A 59 21.38 -49.79 -41.81
C SER A 59 21.99 -48.76 -40.86
N SER A 60 23.27 -48.43 -41.04
CA SER A 60 23.94 -47.40 -40.24
C SER A 60 23.27 -46.02 -40.42
N ALA A 61 22.92 -45.64 -41.66
CA ALA A 61 22.22 -44.39 -41.93
C ALA A 61 20.84 -44.31 -41.24
N ARG A 62 20.07 -45.41 -41.20
CA ARG A 62 18.81 -45.48 -40.44
C ARG A 62 19.03 -45.31 -38.94
N THR A 63 20.01 -46.01 -38.36
CA THR A 63 20.35 -45.86 -36.94
C THR A 63 20.77 -44.43 -36.59
N PHE A 64 21.60 -43.80 -37.43
CA PHE A 64 21.95 -42.38 -37.26
C PHE A 64 20.72 -41.47 -37.33
N THR A 65 19.79 -41.73 -38.24
CA THR A 65 18.55 -40.96 -38.36
C THR A 65 17.68 -41.08 -37.11
N TYR A 66 17.54 -42.28 -36.53
CA TYR A 66 16.81 -42.47 -35.28
C TYR A 66 17.48 -41.79 -34.09
N ILE A 67 18.80 -41.93 -33.93
CA ILE A 67 19.55 -41.27 -32.86
C ILE A 67 19.40 -39.75 -32.98
N PHE A 68 19.57 -39.20 -34.18
CA PHE A 68 19.41 -37.77 -34.41
C PHE A 68 17.98 -37.30 -34.13
N GLY A 69 16.97 -38.06 -34.58
CA GLY A 69 15.57 -37.79 -34.29
C GLY A 69 15.30 -37.72 -32.78
N VAL A 70 15.77 -38.72 -32.03
CA VAL A 70 15.63 -38.75 -30.55
C VAL A 70 16.33 -37.56 -29.90
N LEU A 71 17.56 -37.24 -30.32
CA LEU A 71 18.30 -36.09 -29.78
C LEU A 71 17.57 -34.77 -30.02
N VAL A 72 17.04 -34.56 -31.22
CA VAL A 72 16.25 -33.35 -31.55
C VAL A 72 14.98 -33.29 -30.70
N THR A 73 14.27 -34.41 -30.53
CA THR A 73 13.07 -34.45 -29.68
C THR A 73 13.41 -34.13 -28.23
N LEU A 74 14.47 -34.72 -27.67
CA LEU A 74 14.91 -34.43 -26.30
C LEU A 74 15.35 -32.97 -26.14
N PHE A 75 16.03 -32.41 -27.14
CA PHE A 75 16.42 -31.00 -27.14
C PHE A 75 15.21 -30.08 -27.14
N ILE A 76 14.21 -30.35 -27.99
CA ILE A 76 12.95 -29.58 -28.04
C ILE A 76 12.21 -29.67 -26.70
N ILE A 77 12.11 -30.86 -26.10
CA ILE A 77 11.46 -31.05 -24.80
C ILE A 77 12.21 -30.26 -23.72
N GLY A 78 13.54 -30.39 -23.66
CA GLY A 78 14.38 -29.67 -22.69
C GLY A 78 14.26 -28.15 -22.83
N TYR A 79 14.37 -27.65 -24.06
CA TYR A 79 14.20 -26.23 -24.36
C TYR A 79 12.80 -25.73 -24.00
N SER A 80 11.75 -26.50 -24.31
CA SER A 80 10.37 -26.17 -23.96
C SER A 80 10.17 -26.05 -22.44
N ILE A 81 10.74 -26.97 -21.66
CA ILE A 81 10.67 -26.93 -20.20
C ILE A 81 11.39 -25.69 -19.63
N ILE A 82 12.57 -25.36 -20.17
CA ILE A 82 13.34 -24.18 -19.76
C ILE A 82 12.54 -22.89 -20.06
N MET A 83 12.02 -22.76 -21.27
CA MET A 83 11.19 -21.62 -21.67
C MET A 83 9.94 -21.50 -20.79
N LEU A 84 9.26 -22.61 -20.53
CA LEU A 84 8.08 -22.62 -19.69
C LEU A 84 8.39 -22.14 -18.27
N ARG A 85 9.52 -22.58 -17.69
CA ARG A 85 9.97 -22.12 -16.36
C ARG A 85 10.35 -20.63 -16.36
N SER A 86 10.99 -20.15 -17.44
CA SER A 86 11.39 -18.75 -17.58
C SER A 86 10.21 -17.78 -17.54
N ILE A 87 9.00 -18.23 -17.91
CA ILE A 87 7.79 -17.40 -17.92
C ILE A 87 6.94 -17.64 -16.66
N ILE A 88 6.71 -18.91 -16.28
CA ILE A 88 5.80 -19.26 -15.18
C ILE A 88 6.29 -18.71 -13.84
N VAL A 89 7.60 -18.75 -13.57
CA VAL A 89 8.14 -18.33 -12.27
C VAL A 89 7.93 -16.82 -12.03
N PRO A 90 8.37 -15.90 -12.93
CA PRO A 90 8.09 -14.48 -12.77
C PRO A 90 6.59 -14.17 -12.74
N LEU A 91 5.79 -14.82 -13.59
CA LEU A 91 4.35 -14.59 -13.66
C LEU A 91 3.66 -14.96 -12.33
N LYS A 92 4.06 -16.07 -11.71
CA LYS A 92 3.57 -16.47 -10.38
C LYS A 92 3.92 -15.42 -9.31
N MET A 93 5.15 -14.90 -9.32
CA MET A 93 5.55 -13.84 -8.37
C MET A 93 4.70 -12.58 -8.51
N ILE A 94 4.45 -12.14 -9.76
CA ILE A 94 3.63 -10.95 -10.05
C ILE A 94 2.20 -11.15 -9.52
N ILE A 95 1.58 -12.30 -9.79
CA ILE A 95 0.22 -12.62 -9.34
C ILE A 95 0.15 -12.66 -7.82
N GLU A 96 1.10 -13.33 -7.15
CA GLU A 96 1.12 -13.42 -5.69
C GLU A 96 1.23 -12.04 -5.03
N ARG A 97 2.06 -11.14 -5.60
CA ARG A 97 2.17 -9.76 -5.09
C ARG A 97 0.94 -8.92 -5.35
N ALA A 98 0.33 -9.03 -6.53
CA ALA A 98 -0.93 -8.34 -6.82
C ALA A 98 -2.04 -8.79 -5.86
N GLN A 99 -2.14 -10.09 -5.57
CA GLN A 99 -3.09 -10.63 -4.60
C GLN A 99 -2.78 -10.21 -3.17
N GLN A 100 -1.50 -10.11 -2.79
CA GLN A 100 -1.11 -9.63 -1.47
C GLN A 100 -1.47 -8.15 -1.29
N LEU A 101 -1.20 -7.32 -2.30
CA LEU A 101 -1.56 -5.91 -2.32
C LEU A 101 -3.07 -5.73 -2.07
N GLN A 102 -3.89 -6.50 -2.78
CA GLN A 102 -5.34 -6.46 -2.63
C GLN A 102 -5.81 -6.95 -1.24
N ARG A 103 -5.40 -8.15 -0.83
CA ARG A 103 -5.91 -8.82 0.38
C ARG A 103 -5.38 -8.21 1.68
N VAL A 104 -4.24 -7.56 1.63
CA VAL A 104 -3.61 -6.97 2.83
C VAL A 104 -3.73 -5.46 2.79
N CYS A 105 -2.98 -4.77 1.94
CA CYS A 105 -2.91 -3.31 1.97
C CYS A 105 -4.25 -2.65 1.64
N ILE A 106 -4.86 -2.98 0.50
CA ILE A 106 -6.12 -2.34 0.07
C ILE A 106 -7.28 -2.73 1.00
N THR A 107 -7.36 -4.00 1.40
CA THR A 107 -8.41 -4.47 2.30
C THR A 107 -8.29 -3.86 3.70
N ASN A 108 -7.08 -3.80 4.27
CA ASN A 108 -6.86 -3.20 5.59
C ASN A 108 -7.08 -1.69 5.56
N LEU A 109 -6.63 -1.00 4.51
CA LEU A 109 -6.93 0.42 4.32
C LEU A 109 -8.45 0.65 4.26
N GLY A 110 -9.19 -0.19 3.54
CA GLY A 110 -10.65 -0.13 3.49
C GLY A 110 -11.30 -0.33 4.87
N LYS A 111 -10.78 -1.25 5.69
CA LYS A 111 -11.25 -1.44 7.07
C LYS A 111 -10.94 -0.24 7.96
N GLY A 112 -9.73 0.31 7.86
CA GLY A 112 -9.32 1.52 8.60
C GLY A 112 -10.19 2.72 8.23
N LEU A 113 -10.40 2.96 6.93
CA LEU A 113 -11.30 4.02 6.46
C LEU A 113 -12.75 3.82 6.94
N MET A 114 -13.23 2.58 6.96
CA MET A 114 -14.55 2.26 7.50
C MET A 114 -14.64 2.54 9.02
N ALA A 115 -13.61 2.19 9.79
CA ALA A 115 -13.53 2.50 11.22
C ALA A 115 -13.51 4.02 11.45
N MET A 116 -12.65 4.73 10.71
CA MET A 116 -12.55 6.20 10.74
C MET A 116 -13.89 6.87 10.41
N SER A 117 -14.63 6.34 9.43
CA SER A 117 -15.97 6.86 9.07
C SER A 117 -17.01 6.72 10.20
N LYS A 118 -16.76 5.82 11.15
CA LYS A 118 -17.58 5.61 12.35
C LYS A 118 -17.02 6.34 13.59
N GLY A 119 -15.96 7.14 13.42
CA GLY A 119 -15.29 7.84 14.50
C GLY A 119 -14.26 7.00 15.29
N ASP A 120 -13.96 5.78 14.85
CA ASP A 120 -12.96 4.93 15.48
C ASP A 120 -11.59 5.14 14.83
N MET A 121 -10.70 5.84 15.56
CA MET A 121 -9.34 6.14 15.14
C MET A 121 -8.31 5.13 15.68
N SER A 122 -8.75 4.05 16.34
CA SER A 122 -7.85 3.05 16.96
C SER A 122 -7.29 2.02 15.96
N VAL A 123 -7.86 1.95 14.76
CA VAL A 123 -7.46 0.96 13.74
C VAL A 123 -6.30 1.47 12.92
N GLU A 124 -5.11 0.88 13.13
CA GLU A 124 -3.90 1.17 12.35
C GLU A 124 -3.80 0.26 11.11
N VAL A 125 -3.21 0.78 10.04
CA VAL A 125 -3.04 0.09 8.77
C VAL A 125 -1.56 -0.01 8.41
N GLU A 126 -1.04 -1.23 8.40
CA GLU A 126 0.36 -1.49 8.07
C GLU A 126 0.65 -1.69 6.58
N LYS A 127 1.83 -1.23 6.15
CA LYS A 127 2.38 -1.46 4.81
C LYS A 127 3.08 -2.82 4.70
N ALA A 128 2.32 -3.87 4.40
CA ALA A 128 2.86 -5.24 4.38
C ALA A 128 3.40 -5.73 3.02
N THR A 129 2.99 -5.14 1.89
CA THR A 129 3.31 -5.69 0.56
C THR A 129 4.69 -5.23 0.09
N LYS A 130 5.60 -6.16 -0.20
CA LYS A 130 6.94 -5.83 -0.71
C LYS A 130 6.95 -5.68 -2.24
N HIS A 131 7.82 -4.82 -2.74
CA HIS A 131 8.11 -4.69 -4.17
C HIS A 131 8.67 -6.00 -4.77
N LEU A 132 8.36 -6.22 -6.05
CA LEU A 132 8.80 -7.34 -6.87
C LEU A 132 10.28 -7.22 -7.23
N ASN A 133 10.74 -6.02 -7.61
CA ASN A 133 12.12 -5.76 -8.04
C ASN A 133 12.61 -6.72 -9.13
N LEU A 134 11.75 -7.02 -10.12
CA LEU A 134 12.08 -7.95 -11.19
C LEU A 134 12.96 -7.27 -12.25
N ASN A 135 14.20 -7.73 -12.41
CA ASN A 135 15.15 -7.18 -13.39
C ASN A 135 15.05 -7.91 -14.75
N SER A 136 13.87 -7.87 -15.38
CA SER A 136 13.67 -8.39 -16.73
C SER A 136 13.40 -7.25 -17.71
N LYS A 137 13.85 -7.39 -18.96
CA LYS A 137 13.67 -6.39 -20.04
C LYS A 137 12.51 -6.70 -20.99
N ASP A 138 11.76 -7.77 -20.69
CA ASP A 138 10.60 -8.21 -21.44
C ASP A 138 9.31 -7.60 -20.88
N GLU A 139 8.17 -8.07 -21.41
CA GLU A 139 6.84 -7.66 -20.98
C GLU A 139 6.59 -7.97 -19.49
N LEU A 140 7.16 -9.07 -18.97
CA LEU A 140 7.03 -9.45 -17.56
C LEU A 140 7.74 -8.45 -16.65
N GLY A 141 8.90 -7.94 -17.08
CA GLY A 141 9.58 -6.83 -16.40
C GLY A 141 8.74 -5.56 -16.34
N SER A 142 8.11 -5.19 -17.45
CA SER A 142 7.21 -4.03 -17.50
C SER A 142 5.98 -4.19 -16.60
N MET A 143 5.37 -5.37 -16.59
CA MET A 143 4.26 -5.70 -15.69
C MET A 143 4.68 -5.62 -14.22
N ALA A 144 5.85 -6.16 -13.87
CA ALA A 144 6.36 -6.10 -12.51
C ALA A 144 6.62 -4.65 -12.06
N ALA A 145 7.24 -3.83 -12.91
CA ALA A 145 7.46 -2.41 -12.63
C ALA A 145 6.13 -1.65 -12.46
N THR A 146 5.11 -2.00 -13.24
CA THR A 146 3.77 -1.43 -13.10
C THR A 146 3.16 -1.80 -11.75
N ILE A 147 3.21 -3.07 -11.34
CA ILE A 147 2.72 -3.50 -10.03
C ILE A 147 3.50 -2.82 -8.89
N ASP A 148 4.82 -2.68 -9.01
CA ASP A 148 5.63 -1.96 -8.02
C ASP A 148 5.22 -0.49 -7.88
N LYS A 149 4.83 0.16 -8.97
CA LYS A 149 4.25 1.51 -8.92
C LYS A 149 2.91 1.53 -8.19
N VAL A 150 2.01 0.56 -8.45
CA VAL A 150 0.73 0.46 -7.74
C VAL A 150 0.94 0.16 -6.25
N ILE A 151 1.89 -0.72 -5.89
CA ILE A 151 2.28 -0.97 -4.50
C ILE A 151 2.72 0.34 -3.84
N SER A 152 3.62 1.09 -4.49
CA SER A 152 4.16 2.35 -3.95
C SER A 152 3.06 3.40 -3.75
N GLN A 153 2.16 3.55 -4.72
CA GLN A 153 1.03 4.49 -4.61
C GLN A 153 0.03 4.07 -3.53
N SER A 154 -0.26 2.78 -3.42
CA SER A 154 -1.13 2.25 -2.36
C SER A 154 -0.51 2.48 -0.98
N GLN A 155 0.80 2.27 -0.84
CA GLN A 155 1.52 2.49 0.41
C GLN A 155 1.57 3.98 0.80
N ALA A 156 1.78 4.87 -0.17
CA ALA A 156 1.69 6.30 0.07
C ALA A 156 0.27 6.72 0.51
N GLY A 157 -0.77 6.08 -0.03
CA GLY A 157 -2.15 6.27 0.41
C GLY A 157 -2.39 5.81 1.86
N ILE A 158 -1.76 4.69 2.26
CA ILE A 158 -1.78 4.23 3.66
C ILE A 158 -1.07 5.24 4.57
N ASP A 159 0.10 5.74 4.17
CA ASP A 159 0.84 6.74 4.95
C ASP A 159 0.02 8.02 5.14
N ALA A 160 -0.64 8.50 4.08
CA ALA A 160 -1.53 9.66 4.18
C ALA A 160 -2.73 9.40 5.09
N TYR A 161 -3.32 8.20 5.03
CA TYR A 161 -4.40 7.79 5.92
C TYR A 161 -3.95 7.79 7.38
N GLU A 162 -2.79 7.21 7.69
CA GLU A 162 -2.26 7.16 9.07
C GLU A 162 -2.00 8.56 9.63
N ILE A 163 -1.42 9.46 8.83
CA ILE A 163 -1.21 10.87 9.22
C ILE A 163 -2.55 11.53 9.56
N VAL A 164 -3.57 11.36 8.71
CA VAL A 164 -4.90 11.94 8.95
C VAL A 164 -5.54 11.34 10.20
N ARG A 165 -5.49 10.02 10.38
CA ARG A 165 -6.00 9.31 11.55
C ARG A 165 -5.36 9.83 12.83
N GLU A 166 -4.03 9.91 12.87
CA GLU A 166 -3.26 10.42 14.01
C GLU A 166 -3.66 11.85 14.35
N LYS A 167 -3.71 12.75 13.35
CA LYS A 167 -4.06 14.16 13.58
C LYS A 167 -5.49 14.37 14.05
N ILE A 168 -6.44 13.58 13.54
CA ILE A 168 -7.82 13.61 14.05
C ILE A 168 -7.87 13.10 15.49
N ASN A 169 -7.12 12.05 15.82
CA ASN A 169 -7.07 11.52 17.18
C ASN A 169 -6.43 12.53 18.16
N GLU A 170 -5.33 13.18 17.79
CA GLU A 170 -4.72 14.26 18.57
C GLU A 170 -5.69 15.42 18.81
N LEU A 171 -6.45 15.83 17.77
CA LEU A 171 -7.46 16.88 17.89
C LEU A 171 -8.60 16.46 18.84
N ASN A 172 -9.02 15.19 18.78
CA ASN A 172 -10.03 14.66 19.70
C ASN A 172 -9.54 14.74 21.16
N LEU A 173 -8.29 14.32 21.43
CA LEU A 173 -7.69 14.39 22.76
C LEU A 173 -7.56 15.83 23.27
N GLU A 174 -7.15 16.76 22.41
CA GLU A 174 -7.07 18.18 22.77
C GLU A 174 -8.47 18.75 23.08
N THR A 175 -9.49 18.34 22.31
CA THR A 175 -10.89 18.74 22.54
C THR A 175 -11.43 18.18 23.86
N GLU A 176 -11.21 16.89 24.15
CA GLU A 176 -11.60 16.27 25.41
C GLU A 176 -10.93 16.94 26.61
N LYS A 177 -9.64 17.28 26.50
CA LYS A 177 -8.94 18.06 27.53
C LYS A 177 -9.65 19.38 27.80
N LEU A 178 -9.99 20.15 26.77
CA LEU A 178 -10.68 21.44 26.94
C LEU A 178 -12.09 21.31 27.51
N ILE A 179 -12.82 20.26 27.13
CA ILE A 179 -14.13 19.95 27.72
C ILE A 179 -13.98 19.66 29.20
N ASN A 180 -13.02 18.81 29.59
CA ASN A 180 -12.77 18.48 30.98
C ASN A 180 -12.30 19.70 31.78
N ASP A 181 -11.39 20.50 31.23
CA ASP A 181 -10.97 21.77 31.84
C ASP A 181 -12.16 22.72 32.05
N SER A 182 -13.08 22.80 31.07
CA SER A 182 -14.29 23.62 31.17
C SER A 182 -15.26 23.10 32.24
N ASN A 183 -15.47 21.79 32.31
CA ASN A 183 -16.31 21.15 33.34
C ASN A 183 -15.73 21.33 34.76
N ASP A 184 -14.39 21.32 34.88
CA ASP A 184 -13.66 21.56 36.12
C ASP A 184 -13.58 23.06 36.49
N GLY A 185 -14.07 23.97 35.63
CA GLY A 185 -13.99 25.41 35.84
C GLY A 185 -12.60 26.02 35.61
N LYS A 186 -11.68 25.28 34.98
CA LYS A 186 -10.32 25.74 34.60
C LYS A 186 -10.37 26.58 33.32
N LEU A 187 -11.07 27.70 33.39
CA LEU A 187 -11.42 28.54 32.24
C LEU A 187 -10.25 29.32 31.64
N ASP A 188 -9.06 29.30 32.24
CA ASP A 188 -7.86 29.95 31.68
C ASP A 188 -7.07 29.03 30.75
N ASN A 189 -7.37 27.72 30.75
CA ASN A 189 -6.71 26.77 29.87
C ASN A 189 -7.18 26.97 28.43
N ARG A 190 -6.25 26.85 27.49
CA ARG A 190 -6.49 26.96 26.04
C ARG A 190 -5.92 25.76 25.32
N GLY A 191 -6.47 25.49 24.14
CA GLY A 191 -5.96 24.47 23.24
C GLY A 191 -4.60 24.88 22.70
N ASP A 192 -3.67 23.94 22.64
CA ASP A 192 -2.32 24.21 22.15
C ASP A 192 -2.29 24.28 20.62
N VAL A 193 -2.35 25.51 20.12
CA VAL A 193 -2.32 25.85 18.69
C VAL A 193 -1.01 25.41 18.01
N SER A 194 0.10 25.31 18.75
CA SER A 194 1.42 25.01 18.18
C SER A 194 1.59 23.54 17.78
N LYS A 195 0.76 22.64 18.32
CA LYS A 195 0.76 21.21 17.96
C LYS A 195 0.16 20.91 16.59
N PHE A 196 -0.60 21.85 16.03
CA PHE A 196 -1.39 21.64 14.83
C PHE A 196 -0.98 22.59 13.71
N GLU A 197 -1.18 22.13 12.47
CA GLU A 197 -0.89 22.89 11.26
C GLU A 197 -2.11 22.96 10.34
N GLY A 198 -2.15 23.96 9.46
CA GLY A 198 -3.21 24.16 8.48
C GLY A 198 -4.60 24.20 9.11
N PHE A 199 -5.54 23.45 8.53
CA PHE A 199 -6.93 23.43 8.96
C PHE A 199 -7.12 22.99 10.42
N TYR A 200 -6.35 22.01 10.90
CA TYR A 200 -6.45 21.55 12.29
C TYR A 200 -6.06 22.67 13.28
N GLN A 201 -5.07 23.49 12.90
CA GLN A 201 -4.69 24.66 13.69
C GLN A 201 -5.81 25.70 13.76
N GLU A 202 -6.49 25.95 12.64
CA GLU A 202 -7.61 26.89 12.57
C GLU A 202 -8.77 26.44 13.45
N ILE A 203 -9.04 25.13 13.54
CA ILE A 203 -10.04 24.57 14.47
C ILE A 203 -9.69 24.93 15.92
N VAL A 204 -8.45 24.65 16.35
CA VAL A 204 -8.04 24.92 17.75
C VAL A 204 -8.03 26.42 18.06
N LYS A 205 -7.58 27.26 17.12
CA LYS A 205 -7.70 28.73 17.24
C LYS A 205 -9.16 29.17 17.37
N GLY A 206 -10.05 28.56 16.58
CA GLY A 206 -11.49 28.83 16.64
C GLY A 206 -12.09 28.48 18.00
N PHE A 207 -11.77 27.31 18.55
CA PHE A 207 -12.21 26.92 19.90
C PHE A 207 -11.71 27.90 20.96
N ASN A 208 -10.44 28.29 20.91
CA ASN A 208 -9.89 29.30 21.82
C ASN A 208 -10.64 30.64 21.71
N GLY A 209 -10.97 31.08 20.50
CA GLY A 209 -11.77 32.29 20.29
C GLY A 209 -13.19 32.20 20.86
N VAL A 210 -13.84 31.02 20.75
CA VAL A 210 -15.14 30.77 21.38
C VAL A 210 -15.03 30.81 22.91
N LEU A 211 -14.00 30.18 23.47
CA LEU A 211 -13.72 30.23 24.91
C LEU A 211 -13.54 31.68 25.37
N ASP A 212 -12.72 32.47 24.70
CA ASP A 212 -12.50 33.88 25.05
C ASP A 212 -13.80 34.70 24.96
N ALA A 213 -14.59 34.50 23.91
CA ALA A 213 -15.85 35.23 23.73
C ALA A 213 -16.87 34.97 24.86
N VAL A 214 -16.85 33.78 25.46
CA VAL A 214 -17.74 33.40 26.56
C VAL A 214 -17.15 33.75 27.93
N ILE A 215 -15.83 33.55 28.11
CA ILE A 215 -15.16 33.63 29.40
C ILE A 215 -14.88 35.08 29.80
N LEU A 216 -14.49 35.94 28.86
CA LEU A 216 -14.15 37.34 29.17
C LEU A 216 -15.30 38.10 29.86
N PRO A 217 -16.56 38.07 29.36
CA PRO A 217 -17.68 38.72 30.04
C PRO A 217 -17.97 38.16 31.44
N VAL A 218 -17.76 36.85 31.63
CA VAL A 218 -17.96 36.19 32.93
C VAL A 218 -16.89 36.63 33.92
N GLN A 219 -15.62 36.68 33.50
CA GLN A 219 -14.51 37.15 34.34
C GLN A 219 -14.64 38.63 34.71
N ASP A 220 -15.02 39.49 33.77
CA ASP A 220 -15.27 40.92 34.04
C ASP A 220 -16.40 41.12 35.06
N GLY A 221 -17.47 40.36 34.92
CA GLY A 221 -18.58 40.35 35.86
C GLY A 221 -18.17 39.86 37.24
N ALA A 222 -17.47 38.72 37.31
CA ALA A 222 -16.96 38.14 38.55
C ALA A 222 -16.03 39.11 39.28
N ARG A 223 -15.12 39.78 38.57
CA ARG A 223 -14.22 40.79 39.14
C ARG A 223 -14.99 41.94 39.79
N VAL A 224 -16.05 42.45 39.15
CA VAL A 224 -16.87 43.53 39.72
C VAL A 224 -17.65 43.05 40.94
N LEU A 225 -18.21 41.84 40.89
CA LEU A 225 -18.93 41.24 42.02
C LEU A 225 -18.01 40.95 43.22
N GLU A 226 -16.77 40.54 42.97
CA GLU A 226 -15.75 40.36 44.01
C GLU A 226 -15.50 41.69 44.74
N ILE A 227 -15.36 42.80 44.01
CA ILE A 227 -15.17 44.12 44.65
C ILE A 227 -16.44 44.54 45.43
N TYR A 228 -17.64 44.31 44.87
CA TYR A 228 -18.89 44.56 45.59
C TYR A 228 -18.97 43.79 46.91
N SER A 229 -18.41 42.58 46.98
CA SER A 229 -18.38 41.77 48.21
C SER A 229 -17.59 42.43 49.35
N THR A 230 -16.65 43.34 49.01
CA THR A 230 -15.89 44.13 49.99
C THR A 230 -16.61 45.39 50.48
N GLY A 231 -17.81 45.66 49.93
CA GLY A 231 -18.61 46.85 50.21
C GLY A 231 -18.35 48.04 49.28
N ASP A 232 -17.33 47.96 48.42
CA ASP A 232 -17.08 48.98 47.39
C ASP A 232 -17.98 48.75 46.17
N LEU A 233 -19.01 49.58 46.04
CA LEU A 233 -19.98 49.57 44.93
C LEU A 233 -19.66 50.61 43.85
N THR A 234 -18.43 51.12 43.79
CA THR A 234 -18.02 52.08 42.74
C THR A 234 -17.71 51.43 41.39
N PRO A 235 -17.12 50.21 41.29
CA PRO A 235 -16.74 49.67 40.00
C PRO A 235 -17.93 49.24 39.16
N ARG A 236 -17.80 49.34 37.84
CA ARG A 236 -18.79 48.83 36.88
C ARG A 236 -18.09 47.96 35.85
N VAL A 237 -18.85 47.08 35.21
CA VAL A 237 -18.41 46.41 33.98
C VAL A 237 -18.49 47.46 32.87
N THR A 238 -17.33 47.88 32.36
CA THR A 238 -17.21 48.96 31.36
C THR A 238 -17.01 48.45 29.95
N ALA A 239 -16.44 47.24 29.77
CA ALA A 239 -16.21 46.63 28.47
C ALA A 239 -17.52 46.53 27.65
N GLU A 240 -17.43 46.72 26.34
CA GLU A 240 -18.59 46.66 25.45
C GLU A 240 -18.85 45.21 25.01
N TYR A 241 -20.09 44.76 25.21
CA TYR A 241 -20.52 43.42 24.85
C TYR A 241 -21.75 43.47 23.95
N LYS A 242 -22.09 42.34 23.34
CA LYS A 242 -23.23 42.23 22.44
C LYS A 242 -24.18 41.13 22.91
N GLY A 243 -25.45 41.24 22.52
CA GLY A 243 -26.46 40.22 22.78
C GLY A 243 -26.59 39.86 24.26
N GLN A 244 -26.55 38.57 24.58
CA GLN A 244 -26.73 38.05 25.94
C GLN A 244 -25.64 38.54 26.91
N HIS A 245 -24.40 38.74 26.44
CA HIS A 245 -23.33 39.26 27.29
C HIS A 245 -23.55 40.73 27.70
N GLN A 246 -24.19 41.54 26.85
CA GLN A 246 -24.61 42.89 27.23
C GLN A 246 -25.65 42.87 28.35
N LEU A 247 -26.57 41.89 28.34
CA LEU A 247 -27.56 41.73 29.40
C LEU A 247 -26.91 41.37 30.74
N ILE A 248 -25.87 40.52 30.73
CA ILE A 248 -25.09 40.20 31.93
C ILE A 248 -24.44 41.46 32.50
N LYS A 249 -23.71 42.23 31.67
CA LYS A 249 -23.12 43.53 32.05
C LYS A 249 -24.16 44.46 32.67
N ASN A 250 -25.29 44.67 31.98
CA ASN A 250 -26.34 45.58 32.44
C ASN A 250 -26.92 45.13 33.78
N SER A 251 -27.12 43.82 33.97
CA SER A 251 -27.66 43.26 35.20
C SER A 251 -26.72 43.48 36.39
N ILE A 252 -25.42 43.22 36.20
CA ILE A 252 -24.39 43.42 37.24
C ILE A 252 -24.27 44.90 37.61
N ASN A 253 -24.24 45.80 36.62
CA ASN A 253 -24.17 47.24 36.86
C ASN A 253 -25.41 47.75 37.60
N LYS A 254 -26.60 47.28 37.22
CA LYS A 254 -27.86 47.64 37.87
C LYS A 254 -27.92 47.16 39.33
N VAL A 255 -27.33 46.02 39.67
CA VAL A 255 -27.19 45.57 41.06
C VAL A 255 -26.38 46.60 41.88
N GLY A 256 -25.23 47.03 41.37
CA GLY A 256 -24.41 48.04 42.03
C GLY A 256 -25.11 49.38 42.21
N GLU A 257 -25.80 49.85 41.16
CA GLU A 257 -26.62 51.07 41.21
C GLU A 257 -27.75 50.96 42.24
N SER A 258 -28.45 49.82 42.28
CA SER A 258 -29.57 49.61 43.20
C SER A 258 -29.11 49.63 44.66
N ILE A 259 -28.03 48.91 44.98
CA ILE A 259 -27.50 48.87 46.35
C ILE A 259 -26.93 50.24 46.74
N SER A 260 -26.19 50.91 45.85
CA SER A 260 -25.69 52.27 46.11
C SER A 260 -26.83 53.27 46.37
N GLY A 261 -27.94 53.17 45.63
CA GLY A 261 -29.12 53.99 45.83
C GLY A 261 -29.80 53.73 47.18
N ILE A 262 -29.91 52.46 47.59
CA ILE A 262 -30.44 52.09 48.91
C ILE A 262 -29.55 52.66 50.02
N LEU A 263 -28.23 52.56 49.91
CA LEU A 263 -27.30 53.10 50.90
C LEU A 263 -27.38 54.63 51.01
N SER A 264 -27.60 55.35 49.90
CA SER A 264 -27.86 56.79 49.93
C SER A 264 -29.13 57.11 50.70
N GLN A 265 -30.24 56.41 50.40
CA GLN A 265 -31.52 56.61 51.09
C GLN A 265 -31.42 56.30 52.59
N VAL A 266 -30.67 55.27 52.98
CA VAL A 266 -30.41 54.96 54.38
C VAL A 266 -29.61 56.07 55.05
N THR A 267 -28.58 56.60 54.38
CA THR A 267 -27.77 57.70 54.91
C THR A 267 -28.60 58.96 55.11
N GLU A 268 -29.45 59.30 54.14
CA GLU A 268 -30.40 60.42 54.23
C GLU A 268 -31.40 60.23 55.38
N ALA A 269 -31.96 59.02 55.53
CA ALA A 269 -32.88 58.70 56.62
C ALA A 269 -32.22 58.79 58.00
N VAL A 270 -30.96 58.34 58.12
CA VAL A 270 -30.17 58.45 59.36
C VAL A 270 -29.86 59.92 59.66
N GLN A 271 -29.47 60.72 58.68
CA GLN A 271 -29.24 62.16 58.85
C GLN A 271 -30.53 62.88 59.28
N ALA A 272 -31.66 62.61 58.63
CA ALA A 272 -32.94 63.17 59.00
C ALA A 272 -33.34 62.81 60.44
N THR A 273 -33.14 61.54 60.83
CA THR A 273 -33.40 61.05 62.19
C THR A 273 -32.47 61.71 63.22
N SER A 274 -31.19 61.88 62.89
CA SER A 274 -30.22 62.57 63.75
C SER A 274 -30.58 64.04 63.95
N SER A 275 -30.98 64.74 62.88
CA SER A 275 -31.42 66.14 62.96
C SER A 275 -32.69 66.29 63.80
N ALA A 276 -33.68 65.43 63.59
CA ALA A 276 -34.90 65.42 64.39
C ALA A 276 -34.61 65.13 65.88
N SER A 277 -33.69 64.22 66.18
CA SER A 277 -33.27 63.91 67.55
C SER A 277 -32.59 65.12 68.23
N ALA A 278 -31.76 65.86 67.50
CA ALA A 278 -31.13 67.08 68.00
C ALA A 278 -32.16 68.20 68.30
N GLU A 279 -33.16 68.37 67.41
CA GLU A 279 -34.24 69.34 67.60
C GLU A 279 -35.11 68.99 68.82
N ILE A 280 -35.51 67.72 68.96
CA ILE A 280 -36.26 67.24 70.14
C ILE A 280 -35.47 67.46 71.44
N SER A 281 -34.16 67.20 71.44
CA SER A 281 -33.31 67.44 72.61
C SER A 281 -33.34 68.92 73.00
N SER A 282 -33.15 69.81 72.03
CA SER A 282 -33.22 71.26 72.24
C SER A 282 -34.57 71.70 72.79
N SER A 283 -35.68 71.24 72.21
CA SER A 283 -37.02 71.57 72.70
C SER A 283 -37.30 71.02 74.09
N THR A 284 -36.75 69.85 74.43
CA THR A 284 -36.90 69.25 75.76
C THR A 284 -36.14 70.04 76.82
N GLU A 285 -34.94 70.53 76.50
CA GLU A 285 -34.16 71.43 77.37
C GLU A 285 -34.89 72.75 77.62
N GLU A 286 -35.43 73.36 76.57
CA GLU A 286 -36.21 74.59 76.68
C GLU A 286 -37.48 74.38 77.52
N MET A 287 -38.19 73.28 77.31
CA MET A 287 -39.36 72.90 78.11
C MET A 287 -39.00 72.65 79.58
N ALA A 288 -37.88 71.98 79.86
CA ALA A 288 -37.39 71.76 81.22
C ALA A 288 -37.03 73.08 81.91
N ALA A 289 -36.36 74.00 81.20
CA ALA A 289 -36.05 75.34 81.71
C ALA A 289 -37.32 76.13 82.03
N GLY A 290 -38.30 76.16 81.11
CA GLY A 290 -39.58 76.84 81.34
C GLY A 290 -40.40 76.24 82.48
N ALA A 291 -40.40 74.91 82.63
CA ALA A 291 -41.07 74.24 83.75
C ALA A 291 -40.41 74.57 85.11
N GLN A 292 -39.07 74.68 85.15
CA GLN A 292 -38.34 75.09 86.36
C GLN A 292 -38.64 76.53 86.75
N GLU A 293 -38.78 77.42 85.76
CA GLU A 293 -39.12 78.83 85.95
C GLU A 293 -40.54 79.01 86.48
N GLN A 294 -41.50 78.20 86.02
CA GLN A 294 -42.88 78.20 86.53
C GLN A 294 -43.03 77.59 87.94
N SER A 295 -42.07 76.76 88.36
CA SER A 295 -42.09 76.10 89.67
C SER A 295 -41.37 76.88 90.78
N SER A 296 -40.73 78.01 90.46
CA SER A 296 -39.99 78.88 91.40
C SER A 296 -40.82 80.09 91.81
#